data_AF-A0A923B636-F1
#
_entry.id   AF-A0A923B636-F1
#
_cell.length_a   1.000
_cell.length_b   1.000
_cell.length_c   1.000
_cell.angle_alpha   90.00
_cell.angle_beta   90.00
_cell.angle_gamma   90.00
#
_symmetry.space_group_name_H-M   'P 1'
#
loop_
_entity.id
_entity.type
_entity.pdbx_description
1 polymer ?
#
loop_
_entity_poly.entity_id
_entity_poly.type
_entity_poly.pdbx_seq_one_letter_code
_entity_poly.pdbx_strand_id
1 'polypeptide(L)'
;MHAEFIEQSIRFHLHGIMAPVENGCYGDVGLRLMDQMWRAVKEARLSTTGINHWVYLSGGRMFVGVELTEVVSATPPAALDPLEFVLQRHLRYLHVGPYQALPRKWKELEALLTARGEVMSLPSLEIYGHHSDEPSQLETTIVIGLESRST
;
A
#
# COMPACT_ATOMS: atom_id res chain seq x y z
N MET A 1 3.09 16.76 -10.67
CA MET A 1 2.42 15.53 -11.11
C MET A 1 0.94 15.62 -10.82
N HIS A 2 0.09 15.06 -11.70
CA HIS A 2 -1.37 15.09 -11.59
C HIS A 2 -1.88 13.73 -11.07
N ALA A 3 -3.02 13.74 -10.37
CA ALA A 3 -3.70 12.51 -10.00
C ALA A 3 -4.43 11.92 -11.22
N GLU A 4 -4.27 10.62 -11.43
CA GLU A 4 -4.86 9.87 -12.54
C GLU A 4 -6.02 9.02 -12.04
N PHE A 5 -7.17 9.11 -12.70
CA PHE A 5 -8.35 8.28 -12.42
C PHE A 5 -8.41 7.16 -13.44
N ILE A 6 -8.34 5.92 -12.97
CA ILE A 6 -8.15 4.73 -13.79
C ILE A 6 -9.36 3.82 -13.61
N GLU A 7 -10.01 3.52 -14.73
CA GLU A 7 -11.23 2.68 -14.80
C GLU A 7 -10.89 1.19 -15.01
N GLN A 8 -9.63 0.89 -15.28
CA GLN A 8 -9.13 -0.47 -15.44
C GLN A 8 -8.84 -1.10 -14.08
N SER A 9 -9.21 -2.37 -13.95
CA SER A 9 -8.94 -3.14 -12.73
C SER A 9 -7.45 -3.40 -12.55
N ILE A 10 -6.96 -3.29 -11.32
CA ILE A 10 -5.62 -3.74 -10.92
C ILE A 10 -5.73 -4.76 -9.79
N ARG A 11 -4.93 -5.83 -9.88
CA ARG A 11 -4.88 -6.90 -8.86
C ARG A 11 -3.56 -6.83 -8.11
N PHE A 12 -3.62 -7.04 -6.81
CA PHE A 12 -2.46 -7.20 -5.95
C PHE A 12 -2.47 -8.57 -5.32
N HIS A 13 -1.30 -9.20 -5.25
CA HIS A 13 -1.08 -10.45 -4.52
C HIS A 13 0.18 -10.29 -3.67
N LEU A 14 -0.04 -10.02 -2.38
CA LEU A 14 1.01 -9.63 -1.43
C LEU A 14 1.17 -10.71 -0.36
N HIS A 15 2.36 -10.78 0.21
CA HIS A 15 2.66 -11.58 1.41
C HIS A 15 3.25 -10.67 2.48
N GLY A 16 2.72 -10.74 3.70
CA GLY A 16 2.97 -9.69 4.67
C GLY A 16 2.42 -9.96 6.06
N ILE A 17 2.32 -8.90 6.85
CA ILE A 17 1.84 -8.94 8.23
C ILE A 17 0.77 -7.89 8.42
N MET A 18 -0.31 -8.25 9.12
CA MET A 18 -1.42 -7.36 9.46
C MET A 18 -1.40 -6.98 10.94
N ALA A 19 -1.80 -5.75 11.26
CA ALA A 19 -2.16 -5.37 12.63
C ALA A 19 -3.29 -4.32 12.64
N PRO A 20 -4.06 -4.25 13.75
CA PRO A 20 -4.88 -3.08 14.02
C PRO A 20 -4.01 -1.83 14.22
N VAL A 21 -4.55 -0.68 13.85
CA VAL A 21 -3.96 0.65 14.05
C VAL A 21 -4.82 1.41 15.05
N GLU A 22 -4.36 1.46 16.29
CA GLU A 22 -5.00 2.24 17.33
C GLU A 22 -4.59 3.72 17.20
N ASN A 23 -5.51 4.63 17.53
CA ASN A 23 -5.28 6.08 17.59
C ASN A 23 -4.76 6.74 16.29
N GLY A 24 -4.85 6.05 15.15
CA GLY A 24 -4.40 6.59 13.86
C GLY A 24 -2.88 6.66 13.67
N CYS A 25 -2.10 5.94 14.50
CA CYS A 25 -0.64 5.89 14.42
C CYS A 25 -0.12 5.02 13.26
N TYR A 26 -0.61 5.25 12.04
CA TYR A 26 -0.29 4.43 10.86
C TYR A 26 1.21 4.39 10.54
N GLY A 27 1.93 5.49 10.72
CA GLY A 27 3.38 5.54 10.47
C GLY A 27 4.16 4.56 11.36
N ASP A 28 3.92 4.60 12.66
CA ASP A 28 4.62 3.75 13.63
C ASP A 28 4.25 2.26 13.45
N VAL A 29 2.96 1.98 13.22
CA VAL A 29 2.51 0.61 12.96
C VAL A 29 3.11 0.09 11.65
N GLY A 30 3.07 0.89 10.59
CA GLY A 30 3.62 0.53 9.28
C GLY A 30 5.12 0.21 9.35
N LEU A 31 5.92 1.05 10.00
CA LEU A 31 7.36 0.81 10.18
C LEU A 31 7.62 -0.48 10.95
N ARG A 32 6.91 -0.70 12.06
CA ARG A 32 7.04 -1.92 12.85
C ARG A 32 6.68 -3.17 12.04
N LEU A 33 5.58 -3.13 11.29
CA LEU A 33 5.14 -4.26 10.45
C LEU A 33 6.13 -4.51 9.31
N MET A 34 6.66 -3.46 8.69
CA MET A 34 7.70 -3.54 7.66
C MET A 34 8.96 -4.25 8.19
N ASP A 35 9.46 -3.85 9.36
CA ASP A 35 10.64 -4.49 9.98
C ASP A 35 10.41 -5.97 10.27
N GLN A 36 9.23 -6.31 10.79
CA GLN A 36 8.84 -7.71 11.05
C GLN A 36 8.75 -8.52 9.75
N MET A 37 8.12 -7.96 8.72
CA MET A 37 7.98 -8.58 7.40
C MET A 37 9.36 -8.86 6.79
N TRP A 38 10.25 -7.87 6.74
CA TRP A 38 11.58 -8.05 6.15
C TRP A 38 12.44 -9.05 6.91
N ARG A 39 12.29 -9.12 8.23
CA ARG A 39 12.93 -10.18 9.03
C ARG A 39 12.44 -11.56 8.58
N ALA A 40 11.14 -11.75 8.47
CA ALA A 40 10.55 -13.03 8.03
C ALA A 40 10.98 -13.39 6.59
N VAL A 41 10.97 -12.42 5.66
CA VAL A 41 11.45 -12.60 4.28
C VAL A 41 12.91 -13.07 4.27
N LYS A 42 13.78 -12.43 5.07
CA LYS A 42 15.21 -12.77 5.15
C LYS A 42 15.44 -14.14 5.76
N GLU A 43 14.75 -14.47 6.84
CA GLU A 43 14.87 -15.77 7.53
C GLU A 43 14.41 -16.93 6.64
N ALA A 44 13.31 -16.74 5.92
CA ALA A 44 12.78 -17.73 4.99
C ALA A 44 13.47 -17.72 3.60
N ARG A 45 14.43 -16.81 3.37
CA ARG A 45 15.18 -16.66 2.10
C ARG A 45 14.27 -16.53 0.87
N LEU A 46 13.22 -15.71 0.99
CA LEU A 46 12.25 -15.55 -0.08
C LEU A 46 12.75 -14.59 -1.16
N SER A 47 12.47 -14.95 -2.42
CA SER A 47 12.65 -14.09 -3.58
C SER A 47 11.46 -13.11 -3.68
N THR A 48 11.73 -11.81 -3.71
CA THR A 48 10.69 -10.75 -3.70
C THR A 48 11.00 -9.67 -4.72
N THR A 49 10.02 -8.81 -5.02
CA THR A 49 10.22 -7.62 -5.86
C THR A 49 11.06 -6.53 -5.17
N GLY A 50 11.25 -6.62 -3.85
CA GLY A 50 11.95 -5.58 -3.08
C GLY A 50 11.09 -4.35 -2.76
N ILE A 51 9.82 -4.32 -3.18
CA ILE A 51 8.95 -3.15 -3.13
C ILE A 51 7.95 -3.27 -1.97
N ASN A 52 8.01 -2.33 -1.03
CA ASN A 52 7.08 -2.30 0.11
C ASN A 52 5.69 -1.80 -0.32
N HIS A 53 4.66 -2.49 0.15
CA HIS A 53 3.26 -2.09 0.01
C HIS A 53 2.65 -1.90 1.40
N TRP A 54 2.18 -0.69 1.69
CA TRP A 54 1.41 -0.39 2.89
C TRP A 54 -0.05 -0.31 2.50
N VAL A 55 -0.85 -1.27 2.95
CA VAL A 55 -2.26 -1.42 2.58
C VAL A 55 -3.14 -1.03 3.77
N TYR A 56 -3.97 -0.02 3.55
CA TYR A 56 -5.00 0.45 4.48
C TYR A 56 -6.28 -0.37 4.27
N LEU A 57 -6.76 -1.00 5.34
CA LEU A 57 -7.90 -1.92 5.32
C LEU A 57 -9.05 -1.41 6.19
N SER A 58 -10.23 -1.95 5.95
CA SER A 58 -11.41 -1.66 6.77
C SER A 58 -11.24 -2.09 8.23
N GLY A 59 -11.90 -1.35 9.12
CA GLY A 59 -11.84 -1.60 10.57
C GLY A 59 -10.56 -1.09 11.23
N GLY A 60 -9.90 -0.09 10.66
CA GLY A 60 -8.67 0.50 11.22
C GLY A 60 -7.52 -0.50 11.24
N ARG A 61 -7.41 -1.32 10.19
CA ARG A 61 -6.33 -2.30 10.06
C ARG A 61 -5.36 -1.88 8.97
N MET A 62 -4.12 -2.29 9.14
CA MET A 62 -3.06 -2.07 8.17
C MET A 62 -2.36 -3.39 7.91
N PHE A 63 -2.01 -3.59 6.65
CA PHE A 63 -1.19 -4.71 6.20
C PHE A 63 0.06 -4.15 5.52
N VAL A 64 1.23 -4.67 5.88
CA VAL A 64 2.48 -4.36 5.18
C VAL A 64 2.96 -5.62 4.49
N GLY A 65 3.14 -5.53 3.17
CA GLY A 65 3.45 -6.69 2.35
C GLY A 65 4.41 -6.40 1.20
N VAL A 66 4.87 -7.48 0.59
CA VAL A 66 5.72 -7.49 -0.60
C VAL A 66 5.21 -8.54 -1.59
N GLU A 67 5.46 -8.33 -2.87
CA GLU A 67 5.22 -9.35 -3.90
C GLU A 67 6.39 -10.35 -3.93
N LEU A 68 6.06 -11.65 -3.99
CA LEU A 68 7.04 -12.71 -4.17
C LEU A 68 7.27 -12.93 -5.67
N THR A 69 8.53 -13.06 -6.09
CA THR A 69 8.89 -13.27 -7.52
C THR A 69 8.91 -14.73 -7.92
N GLU A 70 9.01 -15.64 -6.96
CA GLU A 70 8.91 -17.08 -7.17
C GLU A 70 7.67 -17.61 -6.47
N VAL A 71 6.93 -18.51 -7.14
CA VAL A 71 5.82 -19.22 -6.52
C VAL A 71 6.39 -20.19 -5.50
N VAL A 72 6.50 -19.76 -4.25
CA VAL A 72 6.89 -20.63 -3.14
C VAL A 72 5.83 -21.74 -3.07
N SER A 73 6.28 -22.99 -3.22
CA SER A 73 5.40 -24.15 -3.33
C SER A 73 4.39 -24.22 -2.18
N ALA A 74 3.09 -24.10 -2.52
CA ALA A 74 1.84 -24.40 -1.77
C ALA A 74 1.67 -23.92 -0.31
N THR A 75 2.73 -23.60 0.41
CA THR A 75 2.69 -23.18 1.81
C THR A 75 3.51 -21.91 1.90
N PRO A 76 2.88 -20.72 1.99
CA PRO A 76 3.62 -19.51 2.33
C PRO A 76 4.39 -19.78 3.63
N PRO A 77 5.59 -19.19 3.80
CA PRO A 77 6.31 -19.31 5.06
C PRO A 77 5.37 -18.90 6.18
N ALA A 78 5.24 -19.75 7.21
CA ALA A 78 4.21 -19.64 8.26
C ALA A 78 4.14 -18.28 8.98
N ALA A 79 5.11 -17.38 8.75
CA ALA A 79 5.19 -16.05 9.32
C ALA A 79 4.57 -14.93 8.45
N LEU A 80 4.24 -15.18 7.17
CA LEU A 80 3.66 -14.18 6.27
C LEU A 80 2.28 -14.62 5.78
N ASP A 81 1.28 -13.78 6.04
CA ASP A 81 -0.07 -13.99 5.57
C ASP A 81 -0.23 -13.51 4.11
N PRO A 82 -0.92 -14.27 3.24
CA PRO A 82 -1.27 -13.81 1.91
C PRO A 82 -2.40 -12.78 1.98
N LEU A 83 -2.33 -11.76 1.12
CA LEU A 83 -3.40 -10.80 0.88
C LEU A 83 -3.58 -10.61 -0.63
N GLU A 84 -4.75 -11.02 -1.14
CA GLU A 84 -5.16 -10.79 -2.52
C GLU A 84 -6.37 -9.85 -2.57
N PHE A 85 -6.31 -8.85 -3.44
CA PHE A 85 -7.45 -7.96 -3.70
C PHE A 85 -7.39 -7.36 -5.10
N VAL A 86 -8.54 -6.86 -5.56
CA VAL A 86 -8.68 -6.19 -6.86
C VAL A 86 -9.33 -4.83 -6.64
N LEU A 87 -8.69 -3.78 -7.14
CA LEU A 87 -9.31 -2.46 -7.27
C LEU A 87 -9.94 -2.37 -8.65
N GLN A 88 -11.26 -2.31 -8.72
CA GLN A 88 -11.98 -2.23 -10.00
C GLN A 88 -11.76 -0.88 -10.68
N ARG A 89 -11.78 0.19 -9.88
CA ARG A 89 -11.45 1.56 -10.26
C ARG A 89 -10.52 2.14 -9.19
N HIS A 90 -9.59 3.00 -9.58
CA HIS A 90 -8.66 3.58 -8.64
C HIS A 90 -8.16 4.96 -9.06
N LEU A 91 -7.78 5.77 -8.09
CA LEU A 91 -6.91 6.93 -8.29
C LEU A 91 -5.46 6.49 -8.09
N ARG A 92 -4.57 6.94 -8.97
CA ARG A 92 -3.11 6.80 -8.83
C ARG A 92 -2.45 8.17 -8.75
N TYR A 93 -1.53 8.32 -7.80
CA TYR A 93 -0.72 9.53 -7.66
C TYR A 93 0.72 9.17 -7.27
N LEU A 94 1.70 9.67 -8.02
CA LEU A 94 3.10 9.57 -7.64
C LEU A 94 3.51 10.77 -6.79
N HIS A 95 3.80 10.52 -5.52
CA HIS A 95 4.46 11.45 -4.62
C HIS A 95 5.97 11.32 -4.74
N VAL A 96 6.66 12.45 -4.89
CA VAL A 96 8.13 12.51 -4.85
C VAL A 96 8.53 13.50 -3.77
N GLY A 97 9.29 13.02 -2.80
CA GLY A 97 9.73 13.78 -1.64
C GLY A 97 9.53 13.03 -0.32
N PRO A 98 9.75 13.71 0.82
CA PRO A 98 9.84 13.07 2.12
C PRO A 98 8.53 12.36 2.53
N TYR A 99 8.65 11.20 3.17
CA TYR A 99 7.50 10.43 3.66
C TYR A 99 6.67 11.20 4.70
N GLN A 100 7.29 12.13 5.44
CA GLN A 100 6.59 12.99 6.40
C GLN A 100 5.55 13.90 5.74
N ALA A 101 5.62 14.09 4.40
CA ALA A 101 4.63 14.85 3.65
C ALA A 101 3.42 14.01 3.20
N LEU A 102 3.49 12.67 3.29
CA LEU A 102 2.41 11.77 2.86
C LEU A 102 1.07 12.04 3.58
N PRO A 103 1.01 12.26 4.91
CA PRO A 103 -0.27 12.52 5.59
C PRO A 103 -0.99 13.77 5.05
N ARG A 104 -0.22 14.80 4.68
CA ARG A 104 -0.78 15.99 4.02
C ARG A 104 -1.26 15.65 2.61
N LYS A 105 -0.48 14.86 1.86
CA LYS A 105 -0.85 14.46 0.50
C LYS A 105 -2.14 13.65 0.46
N TRP A 106 -2.34 12.73 1.40
CA TRP A 106 -3.60 11.98 1.56
C TRP A 106 -4.81 12.91 1.72
N LYS A 107 -4.73 13.90 2.62
CA LYS A 107 -5.80 14.89 2.80
C LYS A 107 -6.11 15.68 1.52
N GLU A 108 -5.07 16.05 0.77
CA GLU A 108 -5.24 16.75 -0.52
C GLU A 108 -5.93 15.86 -1.56
N LEU A 109 -5.61 14.56 -1.60
CA LEU A 109 -6.25 13.59 -2.49
C LEU A 109 -7.70 13.29 -2.07
N GLU A 110 -7.99 13.13 -0.79
CA GLU A 110 -9.36 12.95 -0.27
C GLU A 110 -10.25 14.16 -0.59
N ALA A 111 -9.71 15.38 -0.47
CA ALA A 111 -10.40 16.60 -0.86
C ALA A 111 -10.66 16.64 -2.37
N LEU A 112 -9.71 16.19 -3.19
CA LEU A 112 -9.87 16.06 -4.65
C LEU A 112 -10.97 15.05 -5.01
N LEU A 113 -11.02 13.89 -4.35
CA LEU A 113 -12.07 12.89 -4.55
C LEU A 113 -13.45 13.46 -4.21
N THR A 114 -13.56 14.11 -3.05
CA THR A 114 -14.78 14.78 -2.59
C THR A 114 -15.26 15.83 -3.59
N ALA A 115 -14.35 16.69 -4.08
CA ALA A 115 -14.68 17.74 -5.05
C ALA A 115 -15.17 17.20 -6.40
N ARG A 116 -14.82 15.94 -6.75
CA ARG A 116 -15.23 15.27 -7.98
C ARG A 116 -16.44 14.35 -7.79
N GLY A 117 -16.97 14.24 -6.56
CA GLY A 117 -18.05 13.30 -6.23
C GLY A 117 -17.63 11.84 -6.30
N GLU A 118 -16.33 11.53 -6.19
CA GLU A 118 -15.84 10.16 -6.12
C GLU A 118 -15.81 9.68 -4.67
N VAL A 119 -16.15 8.42 -4.44
CA VAL A 119 -16.15 7.80 -3.11
C VAL A 119 -14.95 6.87 -3.00
N MET A 120 -14.11 7.12 -1.98
CA MET A 120 -12.98 6.26 -1.66
C MET A 120 -13.48 4.92 -1.13
N SER A 121 -12.87 3.83 -1.61
CA SER A 121 -13.06 2.47 -1.11
C SER A 121 -11.76 1.94 -0.49
N LEU A 122 -11.91 0.91 0.35
CA LEU A 122 -10.80 0.14 0.90
C LEU A 122 -10.82 -1.27 0.28
N PRO A 123 -9.65 -1.86 -0.02
CA PRO A 123 -8.31 -1.39 0.32
C PRO A 123 -7.83 -0.18 -0.50
N SER A 124 -6.95 0.60 0.10
CA SER A 124 -6.13 1.63 -0.56
C SER A 124 -4.69 1.45 -0.07
N LEU A 125 -3.69 1.91 -0.84
CA LEU A 125 -2.31 1.57 -0.53
C LEU A 125 -1.28 2.63 -0.94
N GLU A 126 -0.13 2.55 -0.30
CA GLU A 126 1.12 3.18 -0.71
C GLU A 126 2.10 2.12 -1.20
N ILE A 127 2.75 2.40 -2.33
CA ILE A 127 3.77 1.56 -2.93
C ILE A 127 5.08 2.37 -2.91
N TYR A 128 6.04 1.90 -2.13
CA TYR A 128 7.30 2.60 -1.93
C TYR A 128 8.28 2.21 -3.02
N GLY A 129 8.76 3.19 -3.78
CA GLY A 129 9.75 2.98 -4.84
C GLY A 129 11.11 2.54 -4.28
N HIS A 130 12.14 2.62 -5.12
CA HIS A 130 13.49 2.33 -4.67
C HIS A 130 13.92 3.31 -3.56
N HIS A 131 14.53 2.76 -2.51
CA HIS A 131 15.11 3.56 -1.44
C HIS A 131 16.16 4.52 -2.01
N SER A 132 16.13 5.76 -1.54
CA SER A 132 17.16 6.77 -1.80
C SER A 132 17.54 7.41 -0.47
N ASP A 133 18.84 7.67 -0.29
CA ASP A 133 19.34 8.38 0.88
C ASP A 133 19.01 9.88 0.82
N GLU A 134 18.60 10.38 -0.36
CA GLU A 134 18.13 11.74 -0.58
C GLU A 134 16.60 11.81 -0.40
N PRO A 135 16.07 12.41 0.69
CA PRO A 135 14.63 12.42 0.95
C PRO A 135 13.79 13.09 -0.12
N SER A 136 14.38 14.01 -0.90
CA SER A 136 13.73 14.71 -2.01
C SER A 136 13.49 13.82 -3.23
N GLN A 137 14.14 12.66 -3.30
CA GLN A 137 14.05 11.68 -4.39
C GLN A 137 13.25 10.44 -4.02
N LEU A 138 12.74 10.36 -2.79
CA LEU A 138 11.91 9.24 -2.35
C LEU A 138 10.59 9.24 -3.13
N GLU A 139 10.29 8.10 -3.74
CA GLU A 139 9.08 7.91 -4.52
C GLU A 139 8.07 7.08 -3.75
N THR A 140 6.81 7.52 -3.76
CA THR A 140 5.69 6.75 -3.20
C THR A 140 4.50 6.86 -4.14
N THR A 141 4.07 5.75 -4.72
CA THR A 141 2.83 5.70 -5.47
C THR A 141 1.67 5.47 -4.51
N ILE A 142 0.80 6.46 -4.37
CA ILE A 142 -0.47 6.34 -3.66
C ILE A 142 -1.51 5.79 -4.65
N VAL A 143 -2.18 4.72 -4.26
CA VAL A 143 -3.27 4.09 -5.00
C VAL A 143 -4.50 4.05 -4.12
N ILE A 144 -5.54 4.79 -4.50
CA ILE A 144 -6.79 4.88 -3.73
C ILE A 144 -7.86 4.10 -4.48
N GLY A 145 -8.43 3.07 -3.84
CA GLY A 145 -9.59 2.37 -4.36
C GLY A 145 -10.78 3.31 -4.48
N LEU A 146 -11.55 3.18 -5.56
CA LEU A 146 -12.78 3.95 -5.76
C LEU A 146 -13.98 2.99 -5.80
N GLU A 147 -15.14 3.44 -5.32
CA GLU A 147 -16.38 2.70 -5.50
C GLU A 147 -16.77 2.63 -6.98
N SER A 148 -17.48 1.56 -7.35
CA SER A 148 -18.12 1.49 -8.66
C SER A 148 -19.18 2.60 -8.76
N ARG A 149 -19.24 3.27 -9.92
CA ARG A 149 -20.35 4.19 -10.17
C ARG A 149 -21.62 3.35 -10.30
N SER A 150 -22.61 3.64 -9.47
CA SER A 150 -23.97 3.11 -9.65
C SER A 150 -24.47 3.57 -11.03
N THR A 151 -24.71 2.61 -11.91
CA THR A 151 -25.40 2.83 -13.19
C THR A 151 -26.85 3.22 -12.99
#